data_AF-A0A3P8PGD4-F1
#
_entry.id   AF-A0A3P8PGD4-F1
#
_cell.length_a   1.000
_cell.length_b   1.000
_cell.length_c   1.000
_cell.angle_alpha   90.00
_cell.angle_beta   90.00
_cell.angle_gamma   90.00
#
_symmetry.space_group_name_H-M   'P 1'
#
loop_
_entity.id
_entity.type
_entity.pdbx_description
1 polymer ?
#
loop_
_entity_poly.entity_id
_entity_poly.type
_entity_poly.pdbx_seq_one_letter_code
_entity_poly.pdbx_strand_id
1 'polypeptide(L)'
;MEQKIKICVRLRLTQLAHVRRDTKNSSSNPAPTATALLNKEREKRTFLKEKLEWQKKRIEELEGERDFLRSQLSSLTKQPKDEPFNDPFSSKASENSDSSFASSSVSSVWSSSSSSPKKRKHKYNKKHSKFALFSFLVQTPNDIVQRYKSLLKTFPKTKTMTKAFQKHGLDRNTVVSTSSVGELAIAVPNVYQELLSNRPSGETVLAFAKRCEAAIQGSDEVKNKIESMKAAGTLLPIQRGKSV
;
A
#
# COMPACT_ATOMS: atom_id res chain seq x y z
N MET A 1 -39.87 50.70 8.23
CA MET A 1 -39.03 49.91 7.30
C MET A 1 -39.62 48.53 6.96
N GLU A 2 -40.37 47.91 7.87
CA GLU A 2 -40.93 46.57 7.66
C GLU A 2 -41.95 46.43 6.51
N GLN A 3 -42.74 47.47 6.23
CA GLN A 3 -43.71 47.43 5.12
C GLN A 3 -43.03 47.41 3.73
N LYS A 4 -41.89 48.09 3.57
CA LYS A 4 -41.12 48.08 2.31
C LYS A 4 -40.48 46.70 2.04
N ILE A 5 -40.08 45.99 3.11
CA ILE A 5 -39.52 44.64 3.01
C ILE A 5 -40.59 43.61 2.60
N LYS A 6 -41.80 43.69 3.18
CA LYS A 6 -42.92 42.79 2.82
C LYS A 6 -43.34 42.94 1.36
N ILE A 7 -43.36 44.17 0.83
CA ILE A 7 -43.70 44.43 -0.59
C ILE A 7 -42.62 43.87 -1.52
N CYS A 8 -41.34 44.05 -1.18
CA CYS A 8 -40.22 43.55 -1.99
C CYS A 8 -40.18 42.01 -2.05
N VAL A 9 -40.44 41.34 -0.93
CA VAL A 9 -40.53 39.86 -0.87
C VAL A 9 -41.72 39.36 -1.71
N ARG A 10 -42.87 40.04 -1.65
CA ARG A 10 -44.06 39.64 -2.40
C ARG A 10 -43.89 39.82 -3.92
N LEU A 11 -43.21 40.88 -4.36
CA LEU A 11 -42.83 41.11 -5.77
C LEU A 11 -41.80 40.09 -6.29
N ARG A 12 -40.84 39.68 -5.46
CA ARG A 12 -39.90 38.60 -5.83
C ARG A 12 -40.57 37.23 -5.92
N LEU A 13 -41.54 36.94 -5.05
CA LEU A 13 -42.31 35.70 -5.10
C LEU A 13 -43.22 35.62 -6.32
N THR A 14 -43.83 36.74 -6.74
CA THR A 14 -44.61 36.77 -7.99
C THR A 14 -43.74 36.67 -9.24
N GLN A 15 -42.53 37.28 -9.28
CA GLN A 15 -41.59 37.07 -10.39
C GLN A 15 -41.10 35.62 -10.49
N LEU A 16 -40.80 34.96 -9.37
CA LEU A 16 -40.42 33.53 -9.36
C LEU A 16 -41.58 32.59 -9.76
N ALA A 17 -42.83 32.99 -9.52
CA ALA A 17 -44.00 32.20 -9.91
C ALA A 17 -44.37 32.32 -11.40
N HIS A 18 -43.89 33.36 -12.11
CA HIS A 18 -44.10 33.51 -13.56
C HIS A 18 -43.04 32.78 -14.39
N VAL A 19 -41.83 32.57 -13.85
CA VAL A 19 -40.77 31.80 -14.53
C VAL A 19 -41.04 30.28 -14.53
N ARG A 20 -41.98 29.78 -13.73
CA ARG A 20 -42.24 28.34 -13.52
C ARG A 20 -43.42 27.74 -14.31
N ARG A 21 -44.05 28.47 -15.24
CA ARG A 21 -45.27 27.97 -15.91
C ARG A 21 -45.18 27.63 -17.40
N ASP A 22 -44.05 27.85 -18.08
CA ASP A 22 -43.92 27.55 -19.52
C ASP A 22 -43.01 26.35 -19.85
N THR A 23 -43.16 25.25 -19.11
CA THR A 23 -42.60 23.95 -19.54
C THR A 23 -43.67 22.86 -19.46
N LYS A 24 -44.78 23.07 -20.16
CA LYS A 24 -45.70 21.98 -20.50
C LYS A 24 -45.63 21.71 -22.01
N ASN A 25 -45.06 20.55 -22.32
CA ASN A 25 -45.33 19.75 -23.51
C ASN A 25 -45.02 20.37 -24.89
N SER A 26 -43.74 20.39 -25.26
CA SER A 26 -43.36 20.25 -26.67
C SER A 26 -42.93 18.81 -26.91
N SER A 27 -43.83 18.02 -27.51
CA SER A 27 -43.53 16.73 -28.12
C SER A 27 -42.71 16.97 -29.40
N SER A 28 -41.49 17.48 -29.24
CA SER A 28 -40.49 17.42 -30.30
C SER A 28 -39.74 16.11 -30.12
N ASN A 29 -39.82 15.22 -31.12
CA ASN A 29 -38.94 14.06 -31.16
C ASN A 29 -37.50 14.59 -31.19
N PRO A 30 -36.71 14.37 -30.13
CA PRO A 30 -35.35 14.90 -30.10
C PRO A 30 -34.57 14.29 -31.26
N ALA A 31 -33.81 15.14 -31.97
CA ALA A 31 -32.99 14.70 -33.09
C ALA A 31 -32.17 13.45 -32.70
N PRO A 32 -31.98 12.47 -33.61
CA PRO A 32 -31.34 11.19 -33.30
C PRO A 32 -29.92 11.36 -32.70
N THR A 33 -29.23 12.45 -33.03
CA THR A 33 -27.95 12.81 -32.45
C THR A 33 -28.06 13.27 -30.99
N ALA A 34 -29.12 14.01 -30.65
CA ALA A 34 -29.39 14.46 -29.28
C ALA A 34 -29.81 13.29 -28.37
N THR A 35 -30.60 12.33 -28.88
CA THR A 35 -30.95 11.11 -28.13
C THR A 35 -29.75 10.20 -27.89
N ALA A 36 -28.87 10.03 -28.88
CA ALA A 36 -27.66 9.24 -28.73
C ALA A 36 -26.71 9.80 -27.65
N LEU A 37 -26.53 11.13 -27.61
CA LEU A 37 -25.73 11.78 -26.57
C LEU A 37 -26.35 11.62 -25.18
N LEU A 38 -27.67 11.78 -25.05
CA LEU A 38 -28.37 11.56 -23.79
C LEU A 38 -28.26 10.11 -23.31
N ASN A 39 -28.34 9.13 -24.21
CA ASN A 39 -28.17 7.71 -23.87
C ASN A 39 -26.73 7.41 -23.42
N LYS A 40 -25.72 7.94 -24.13
CA LYS A 40 -24.31 7.81 -23.71
C LYS A 40 -24.05 8.41 -22.33
N GLU A 41 -24.65 9.56 -22.02
CA GLU A 41 -24.54 10.18 -20.69
C GLU A 41 -25.30 9.39 -19.62
N ARG A 42 -26.44 8.78 -19.96
CA ARG A 42 -27.17 7.86 -19.06
C ARG A 42 -26.36 6.62 -18.75
N GLU A 43 -25.74 5.98 -19.74
CA GLU A 43 -24.88 4.81 -19.58
C GLU A 43 -23.65 5.12 -18.71
N LYS A 44 -22.99 6.26 -18.92
CA LYS A 44 -21.91 6.70 -18.04
C LYS A 44 -22.40 6.89 -16.61
N ARG A 45 -23.57 7.49 -16.42
CA ARG A 45 -24.16 7.68 -15.08
C ARG A 45 -24.52 6.36 -14.42
N THR A 46 -25.06 5.38 -15.15
CA THR A 46 -25.38 4.07 -14.58
C THR A 46 -24.11 3.32 -14.21
N PHE A 47 -23.11 3.29 -15.09
CA PHE A 47 -21.81 2.68 -14.81
C PHE A 47 -21.13 3.29 -13.58
N LEU A 48 -21.12 4.62 -13.46
CA LEU A 48 -20.53 5.30 -12.29
C LEU A 48 -21.31 5.00 -11.01
N LYS A 49 -22.64 4.89 -11.07
CA LYS A 49 -23.46 4.50 -9.92
C LYS A 49 -23.17 3.06 -9.48
N GLU A 50 -23.07 2.11 -10.41
CA GLU A 50 -22.72 0.72 -10.10
C GLU A 50 -21.34 0.62 -9.47
N LYS A 51 -20.34 1.34 -10.00
CA LYS A 51 -19.00 1.40 -9.42
C LYS A 51 -19.02 1.95 -7.99
N LEU A 52 -19.81 3.00 -7.75
CA LEU A 52 -19.96 3.62 -6.45
C LEU A 52 -20.62 2.65 -5.46
N GLU A 53 -21.70 1.97 -5.86
CA GLU A 53 -22.37 0.96 -5.04
C GLU A 53 -21.46 -0.24 -4.74
N TRP A 54 -20.68 -0.70 -5.71
CA TRP A 54 -19.68 -1.74 -5.49
C TRP A 54 -18.61 -1.30 -4.47
N GLN A 55 -18.10 -0.07 -4.60
CA GLN A 55 -17.13 0.48 -3.65
C GLN A 55 -17.70 0.61 -2.24
N LYS A 56 -18.96 1.04 -2.10
CA LYS A 56 -19.66 1.10 -0.80
C LYS A 56 -19.76 -0.27 -0.15
N LYS A 57 -20.21 -1.30 -0.89
CA LYS A 57 -20.29 -2.67 -0.37
C LYS A 57 -18.93 -3.17 0.10
N ARG A 58 -17.87 -2.86 -0.66
CA ARG A 58 -16.50 -3.23 -0.28
C ARG A 58 -16.03 -2.52 0.99
N ILE A 59 -16.41 -1.25 1.18
CA ILE A 59 -16.14 -0.53 2.42
C ILE A 59 -16.87 -1.19 3.58
N GLU A 60 -18.17 -1.44 3.45
CA GLU A 60 -18.99 -2.07 4.49
C GLU A 60 -18.44 -3.44 4.93
N GLU A 61 -18.04 -4.29 3.98
CA GLU A 61 -17.39 -5.57 4.26
C GLU A 61 -16.10 -5.40 5.08
N LEU A 62 -15.22 -4.48 4.66
CA LEU A 62 -13.96 -4.19 5.35
C LEU A 62 -14.18 -3.57 6.73
N GLU A 63 -15.20 -2.73 6.89
CA GLU A 63 -15.59 -2.18 8.18
C GLU A 63 -16.13 -3.26 9.12
N GLY A 64 -16.92 -4.20 8.60
CA GLY A 64 -17.36 -5.39 9.33
C GLY A 64 -16.20 -6.24 9.82
N GLU A 65 -15.21 -6.53 8.96
CA GLU A 65 -13.98 -7.24 9.35
C GLU A 65 -13.19 -6.49 10.42
N ARG A 66 -13.01 -5.17 10.25
CA ARG A 66 -12.34 -4.30 11.23
C ARG A 66 -13.03 -4.35 12.58
N ASP A 67 -14.35 -4.23 12.61
CA ASP A 67 -15.13 -4.16 13.84
C ASP A 67 -15.22 -5.53 14.52
N PHE A 68 -15.28 -6.62 13.75
CA PHE A 68 -15.11 -7.97 14.26
C PHE A 68 -13.75 -8.15 14.97
N LEU A 69 -12.65 -7.74 14.34
CA LEU A 69 -11.32 -7.84 14.93
C LEU A 69 -11.15 -6.94 16.16
N ARG A 70 -11.73 -5.73 16.14
CA ARG A 70 -11.75 -4.85 17.32
C ARG A 70 -12.55 -5.45 18.46
N SER A 71 -13.68 -6.09 18.18
CA SER A 71 -14.50 -6.78 19.18
C SER A 71 -13.72 -7.93 19.83
N GLN A 72 -13.05 -8.77 19.03
CA GLN A 72 -12.15 -9.84 19.51
C GLN A 72 -11.00 -9.28 20.38
N LEU A 73 -10.36 -8.19 19.96
CA LEU A 73 -9.32 -7.56 20.78
C LEU A 73 -9.87 -7.01 22.09
N SER A 74 -11.05 -6.38 22.04
CA SER A 74 -11.69 -5.82 23.22
C SER A 74 -12.07 -6.89 24.25
N SER A 75 -12.55 -8.06 23.80
CA SER A 75 -12.89 -9.18 24.69
C SER A 75 -11.64 -9.77 25.35
N LEU A 76 -10.52 -9.86 24.64
CA LEU A 76 -9.24 -10.28 25.21
C LEU A 76 -8.68 -9.25 26.21
N THR A 77 -8.92 -7.95 26.00
CA THR A 77 -8.44 -6.88 26.91
C THR A 77 -9.35 -6.58 28.09
N LYS A 78 -10.60 -7.09 28.11
CA LYS A 78 -11.55 -6.92 29.22
C LYS A 78 -11.38 -7.94 30.35
N GLN A 79 -10.37 -8.80 30.30
CA GLN A 79 -9.95 -9.60 31.46
C GLN A 79 -9.40 -8.61 32.51
N PRO A 80 -10.03 -8.47 33.69
CA PRO A 80 -9.51 -7.60 34.73
C PRO A 80 -8.17 -8.18 35.21
N LYS A 81 -7.10 -7.42 34.99
CA LYS A 81 -5.84 -7.59 35.70
C LYS A 81 -6.01 -6.91 37.05
N ASP A 82 -6.51 -7.63 38.03
CA ASP A 82 -6.24 -7.35 39.44
C ASP A 82 -6.30 -8.67 40.21
N GLU A 83 -5.31 -8.83 41.10
CA GLU A 83 -5.04 -9.93 42.05
C GLU A 83 -4.18 -11.14 41.59
N PRO A 84 -3.05 -11.40 42.30
CA PRO A 84 -2.16 -12.52 42.03
C PRO A 84 -2.71 -13.78 42.70
N PHE A 85 -3.61 -14.48 42.02
CA PHE A 85 -4.08 -15.77 42.52
C PHE A 85 -3.09 -16.89 42.17
N ASN A 86 -2.33 -17.25 43.20
CA ASN A 86 -1.67 -18.54 43.36
C ASN A 86 -2.57 -19.68 42.89
N ASP A 87 -1.97 -20.64 42.17
CA ASP A 87 -2.53 -21.96 41.89
C ASP A 87 -3.17 -22.57 43.15
N PRO A 88 -4.50 -22.83 43.18
CA PRO A 88 -5.12 -23.59 44.25
C PRO A 88 -5.45 -24.99 43.74
N PHE A 89 -4.46 -25.80 43.35
CA PHE A 89 -4.62 -27.26 43.34
C PHE A 89 -3.29 -28.01 43.45
N SER A 90 -2.51 -27.68 44.47
CA SER A 90 -1.69 -28.69 45.14
C SER A 90 -1.30 -28.21 46.52
N SER A 91 -2.11 -28.57 47.53
CA SER A 91 -1.67 -29.19 48.80
C SER A 91 -2.60 -28.89 50.00
N LYS A 92 -3.15 -29.96 50.60
CA LYS A 92 -3.32 -30.16 52.06
C LYS A 92 -3.13 -31.68 52.28
N ALA A 93 -2.11 -32.21 52.95
CA ALA A 93 -1.55 -31.94 54.28
C ALA A 93 -2.48 -32.35 55.44
N SER A 94 -2.13 -33.47 56.07
CA SER A 94 -2.36 -33.87 57.46
C SER A 94 -1.29 -34.92 57.81
N GLU A 95 -0.24 -34.53 58.52
CA GLU A 95 0.17 -35.31 59.70
C GLU A 95 -0.33 -34.52 60.91
N ASN A 96 -0.53 -35.21 62.03
CA ASN A 96 -0.67 -34.61 63.35
C ASN A 96 0.36 -33.46 63.56
N SER A 97 -0.08 -32.46 64.30
CA SER A 97 0.56 -31.23 64.80
C SER A 97 2.10 -31.13 64.89
N ASP A 98 2.60 -29.96 64.41
CA ASP A 98 3.41 -28.93 65.11
C ASP A 98 4.79 -28.50 64.51
N SER A 99 4.96 -27.18 64.55
CA SER A 99 5.97 -26.16 64.19
C SER A 99 7.44 -26.46 63.79
N SER A 100 7.97 -25.72 62.80
CA SER A 100 8.88 -24.55 62.98
C SER A 100 9.72 -24.13 61.73
N PHE A 101 9.57 -22.84 61.35
CA PHE A 101 10.47 -21.83 60.75
C PHE A 101 11.58 -22.08 59.66
N ALA A 102 11.50 -21.20 58.64
CA ALA A 102 12.53 -20.24 58.13
C ALA A 102 13.46 -20.55 56.93
N SER A 103 13.22 -19.78 55.84
CA SER A 103 14.18 -19.07 54.95
C SER A 103 15.12 -19.92 54.06
N SER A 104 15.69 -19.50 52.92
CA SER A 104 15.49 -18.40 51.97
C SER A 104 16.44 -18.66 50.78
N SER A 105 16.08 -18.18 49.60
CA SER A 105 16.97 -17.60 48.59
C SER A 105 17.92 -18.46 47.74
N VAL A 106 18.22 -17.86 46.59
CA VAL A 106 19.44 -17.90 45.75
C VAL A 106 19.47 -18.79 44.50
N SER A 107 19.26 -18.11 43.37
CA SER A 107 20.22 -17.94 42.26
C SER A 107 20.74 -19.16 41.46
N SER A 108 20.38 -19.13 40.17
CA SER A 108 21.26 -19.19 38.99
C SER A 108 22.26 -20.34 38.80
N VAL A 109 22.22 -20.92 37.60
CA VAL A 109 23.32 -21.12 36.61
C VAL A 109 23.35 -22.50 35.93
N TRP A 110 23.11 -22.46 34.62
CA TRP A 110 23.90 -23.05 33.52
C TRP A 110 24.35 -24.53 33.58
N SER A 111 23.70 -25.31 32.69
CA SER A 111 24.28 -26.21 31.66
C SER A 111 24.36 -27.73 31.82
N SER A 112 23.72 -28.34 30.82
CA SER A 112 24.16 -29.43 29.94
C SER A 112 24.55 -30.78 30.54
N SER A 113 23.76 -31.83 30.24
CA SER A 113 23.99 -32.63 29.04
C SER A 113 22.91 -33.69 28.78
N SER A 114 22.74 -33.98 27.48
CA SER A 114 22.31 -35.22 26.82
C SER A 114 20.96 -35.89 27.16
N SER A 115 20.02 -35.82 26.22
CA SER A 115 19.52 -36.96 25.40
C SER A 115 18.14 -36.64 24.81
N SER A 116 18.02 -36.74 23.48
CA SER A 116 16.79 -36.44 22.72
C SER A 116 15.87 -37.67 22.68
N PRO A 117 14.52 -37.49 22.56
CA PRO A 117 13.94 -37.62 21.23
C PRO A 117 12.80 -36.62 20.91
N LYS A 118 12.98 -35.93 19.77
CA LYS A 118 12.00 -35.55 18.75
C LYS A 118 10.53 -35.33 19.18
N LYS A 119 10.15 -34.07 19.41
CA LYS A 119 8.93 -33.48 18.81
C LYS A 119 9.25 -32.09 18.27
N ARG A 120 8.93 -31.89 16.99
CA ARG A 120 9.25 -30.72 16.17
C ARG A 120 8.68 -29.46 16.81
N LYS A 121 9.52 -28.69 17.52
CA LYS A 121 9.21 -27.30 17.89
C LYS A 121 9.16 -26.50 16.59
N HIS A 122 7.95 -26.12 16.17
CA HIS A 122 7.76 -25.09 15.18
C HIS A 122 8.55 -23.86 15.62
N LYS A 123 9.50 -23.49 14.78
CA LYS A 123 10.22 -22.23 14.82
C LYS A 123 9.15 -21.13 14.94
N TYR A 124 9.10 -20.45 16.09
CA TYR A 124 8.39 -19.18 16.20
C TYR A 124 9.01 -18.28 15.12
N ASN A 125 8.34 -18.20 13.98
CA ASN A 125 8.68 -17.23 12.96
C ASN A 125 8.38 -15.89 13.61
N LYS A 126 9.47 -15.26 14.05
CA LYS A 126 9.58 -13.88 14.47
C LYS A 126 8.55 -13.08 13.67
N LYS A 127 7.50 -12.65 14.38
CA LYS A 127 6.47 -11.74 13.87
C LYS A 127 7.17 -10.73 12.99
N HIS A 128 6.90 -10.76 11.68
CA HIS A 128 7.24 -9.64 10.83
C HIS A 128 6.43 -8.48 11.37
N SER A 129 7.08 -7.69 12.22
CA SER A 129 6.72 -6.33 12.56
C SER A 129 6.09 -5.72 11.33
N LYS A 130 4.78 -5.44 11.41
CA LYS A 130 4.08 -4.40 10.67
C LYS A 130 4.83 -4.06 9.38
N PHE A 131 4.66 -4.88 8.33
CA PHE A 131 5.12 -4.46 7.01
C PHE A 131 4.39 -3.15 6.78
N ALA A 132 5.17 -2.08 6.88
CA ALA A 132 4.67 -0.73 6.91
C ALA A 132 3.67 -0.60 5.76
N LEU A 133 2.48 -0.09 6.08
CA LEU A 133 1.54 0.49 5.10
C LEU A 133 2.15 1.78 4.49
N PHE A 134 3.42 1.68 4.13
CA PHE A 134 4.32 2.66 3.58
C PHE A 134 5.23 1.92 2.58
N SER A 135 4.66 0.99 1.83
CA SER A 135 5.14 0.70 0.47
C SER A 135 4.96 2.00 -0.32
N PHE A 136 5.94 2.90 -0.16
CA PHE A 136 6.05 4.17 -0.84
C PHE A 136 5.76 3.93 -2.32
N LEU A 137 4.57 4.35 -2.77
CA LEU A 137 4.32 4.58 -4.18
C LEU A 137 5.55 5.33 -4.71
N VAL A 138 6.14 4.82 -5.77
CA VAL A 138 7.24 5.49 -6.45
C VAL A 138 6.72 6.86 -6.91
N GLN A 139 6.94 7.90 -6.10
CA GLN A 139 6.39 9.22 -6.37
C GLN A 139 7.38 10.05 -7.18
N THR A 140 8.69 9.85 -6.96
CA THR A 140 9.73 10.58 -7.68
C THR A 140 10.73 9.66 -8.39
N PRO A 141 11.36 10.13 -9.49
CA PRO A 141 12.48 9.44 -10.12
C PRO A 141 13.62 9.12 -9.15
N ASN A 142 13.89 10.01 -8.19
CA ASN A 142 14.93 9.83 -7.19
C ASN A 142 14.63 8.65 -6.27
N ASP A 143 13.37 8.43 -5.89
CA ASP A 143 12.97 7.28 -5.08
C ASP A 143 13.26 5.96 -5.80
N ILE A 144 13.13 5.93 -7.14
CA ILE A 144 13.52 4.74 -7.93
C ILE A 144 15.01 4.50 -7.78
N VAL A 145 15.83 5.53 -8.00
CA VAL A 145 17.30 5.41 -7.94
C VAL A 145 17.74 4.92 -6.57
N GLN A 146 17.16 5.47 -5.49
CA GLN A 146 17.46 5.04 -4.13
C GLN A 146 17.08 3.58 -3.87
N ARG A 147 15.89 3.15 -4.32
CA ARG A 147 15.48 1.74 -4.21
C ARG A 147 16.36 0.83 -5.04
N TYR A 148 16.73 1.22 -6.25
CA TYR A 148 17.63 0.46 -7.11
C TYR A 148 19.01 0.26 -6.46
N LYS A 149 19.59 1.32 -5.89
CA LYS A 149 20.84 1.25 -5.10
C LYS A 149 20.70 0.34 -3.87
N SER A 150 19.55 0.35 -3.21
CA SER A 150 19.26 -0.50 -2.04
C SER A 150 19.09 -1.98 -2.41
N LEU A 151 18.48 -2.24 -3.57
CA LEU A 151 18.37 -3.57 -4.17
C LEU A 151 19.75 -4.13 -4.51
N LEU A 152 20.63 -3.33 -5.12
CA LEU A 152 22.01 -3.74 -5.43
C LEU A 152 22.79 -4.17 -4.18
N LYS A 153 22.64 -3.45 -3.06
CA LYS A 153 23.28 -3.83 -1.78
C LYS A 153 22.72 -5.11 -1.17
N THR A 154 21.48 -5.46 -1.51
CA THR A 154 20.76 -6.59 -0.93
C THR A 154 20.88 -7.83 -1.78
N PHE A 155 20.99 -7.67 -3.10
CA PHE A 155 21.04 -8.74 -4.07
C PHE A 155 22.13 -9.79 -3.77
N PRO A 156 23.40 -9.41 -3.48
CA PRO A 156 24.45 -10.39 -3.11
C PRO A 156 24.14 -11.18 -1.85
N LYS A 157 23.33 -10.61 -0.93
CA LYS A 157 22.94 -11.23 0.34
C LYS A 157 21.76 -12.19 0.19
N THR A 158 21.08 -12.14 -0.96
CA THR A 158 19.90 -12.94 -1.25
C THR A 158 20.22 -13.97 -2.32
N LYS A 159 19.76 -15.21 -2.10
CA LYS A 159 20.00 -16.30 -3.08
C LYS A 159 19.30 -16.09 -4.43
N THR A 160 18.23 -15.28 -4.48
CA THR A 160 17.44 -15.05 -5.71
C THR A 160 16.98 -13.59 -5.82
N MET A 161 16.82 -13.11 -7.06
CA MET A 161 16.29 -11.77 -7.37
C MET A 161 14.91 -11.54 -6.75
N THR A 162 14.00 -12.51 -6.87
CA THR A 162 12.64 -12.43 -6.30
C THR A 162 12.67 -12.21 -4.79
N LYS A 163 13.60 -12.85 -4.08
CA LYS A 163 13.76 -12.67 -2.63
C LYS A 163 14.34 -11.31 -2.28
N ALA A 164 15.21 -10.75 -3.13
CA ALA A 164 15.68 -9.38 -3.00
C ALA A 164 14.50 -8.40 -3.15
N PHE A 165 13.67 -8.57 -4.19
CA PHE A 165 12.51 -7.71 -4.44
C PHE A 165 11.50 -7.76 -3.30
N GLN A 166 11.16 -8.96 -2.83
CA GLN A 166 10.22 -9.15 -1.72
C GLN A 166 10.70 -8.48 -0.43
N LYS A 167 12.02 -8.50 -0.14
CA LYS A 167 12.59 -7.83 1.04
C LYS A 167 12.41 -6.32 1.00
N HIS A 168 12.37 -5.73 -0.20
CA HIS A 168 12.11 -4.31 -0.43
C HIS A 168 10.63 -4.00 -0.73
N GLY A 169 9.74 -5.00 -0.66
CA GLY A 169 8.32 -4.84 -0.96
C GLY A 169 8.02 -4.49 -2.42
N LEU A 170 8.90 -4.87 -3.35
CA LEU A 170 8.78 -4.57 -4.77
C LEU A 170 8.27 -5.78 -5.54
N ASP A 171 7.40 -5.53 -6.52
CA ASP A 171 7.00 -6.51 -7.51
C ASP A 171 8.00 -6.57 -8.68
N ARG A 172 8.12 -7.75 -9.32
CA ARG A 172 9.03 -7.96 -10.46
C ARG A 172 8.76 -6.97 -11.59
N ASN A 173 7.50 -6.76 -11.97
CA ASN A 173 7.15 -5.88 -13.09
C ASN A 173 7.49 -4.42 -12.78
N THR A 174 7.34 -4.02 -11.52
CA THR A 174 7.75 -2.67 -11.07
C THR A 174 9.26 -2.49 -11.21
N VAL A 175 10.05 -3.48 -10.80
CA VAL A 175 11.52 -3.38 -10.94
C VAL A 175 11.93 -3.38 -12.40
N VAL A 176 11.34 -4.23 -13.25
CA VAL A 176 11.66 -4.30 -14.68
C VAL A 176 11.31 -2.98 -15.40
N SER A 177 10.12 -2.44 -15.16
CA SER A 177 9.66 -1.20 -15.81
C SER A 177 10.41 0.05 -15.36
N THR A 178 10.96 0.05 -14.15
CA THR A 178 11.70 1.19 -13.60
C THR A 178 13.22 1.00 -13.62
N SER A 179 13.73 -0.14 -14.11
CA SER A 179 15.17 -0.43 -14.07
C SER A 179 15.99 0.54 -14.93
N SER A 180 15.43 1.03 -16.04
CA SER A 180 16.08 1.99 -16.94
C SER A 180 16.52 3.27 -16.21
N VAL A 181 15.70 3.75 -15.27
CA VAL A 181 15.99 4.93 -14.46
C VAL A 181 17.22 4.70 -13.56
N GLY A 182 17.26 3.55 -12.88
CA GLY A 182 18.37 3.20 -12.00
C GLY A 182 19.66 2.87 -12.76
N GLU A 183 19.54 2.17 -13.89
CA GLU A 183 20.64 1.84 -14.80
C GLU A 183 21.31 3.12 -15.31
N LEU A 184 20.52 4.06 -15.85
CA LEU A 184 21.04 5.31 -16.41
C LEU A 184 21.65 6.19 -15.32
N ALA A 185 21.01 6.32 -14.16
CA ALA A 185 21.50 7.13 -13.05
C ALA A 185 22.85 6.65 -12.48
N ILE A 186 23.18 5.35 -12.64
CA ILE A 186 24.45 4.77 -12.16
C ILE A 186 25.49 4.73 -13.27
N ALA A 187 25.10 4.33 -14.49
CA ALA A 187 26.04 4.19 -15.60
C ALA A 187 26.45 5.53 -16.21
N VAL A 188 25.49 6.44 -16.40
CA VAL A 188 25.68 7.71 -17.10
C VAL A 188 24.89 8.82 -16.39
N PRO A 189 25.39 9.34 -15.26
CA PRO A 189 24.67 10.32 -14.45
C PRO A 189 24.41 11.64 -15.20
N ASN A 190 25.26 11.99 -16.17
CA ASN A 190 25.12 13.22 -16.97
C ASN A 190 23.82 13.21 -17.80
N VAL A 191 23.59 12.14 -18.57
CA VAL A 191 22.38 11.96 -19.38
C VAL A 191 21.14 11.86 -18.49
N TYR A 192 21.26 11.19 -17.34
CA TYR A 192 20.17 11.13 -16.37
C TYR A 192 19.76 12.52 -15.87
N GLN A 193 20.72 13.37 -15.52
CA GLN A 193 20.47 14.72 -15.02
C GLN A 193 19.84 15.63 -16.09
N GLU A 194 20.25 15.48 -17.35
CA GLU A 194 19.64 16.17 -18.48
C GLU A 194 18.17 15.77 -18.66
N LEU A 195 17.86 14.46 -18.64
CA LEU A 195 16.49 13.96 -18.74
C LEU A 195 15.61 14.42 -17.58
N LEU A 196 16.17 14.56 -16.37
CA LEU A 196 15.48 15.11 -15.21
C LEU A 196 15.14 16.59 -15.40
N SER A 197 16.06 17.37 -15.97
CA SER A 197 15.88 18.80 -16.22
C SER A 197 14.84 19.04 -17.32
N ASN A 198 14.84 18.18 -18.35
CA ASN A 198 13.90 18.20 -19.47
C ASN A 198 12.59 17.45 -19.17
N ARG A 199 12.17 17.38 -17.89
CA ARG A 199 10.95 16.68 -17.49
C ARG A 199 9.72 17.58 -17.65
N PRO A 200 8.71 17.19 -18.47
CA PRO A 200 7.49 17.98 -18.59
C PRO A 200 6.69 17.95 -17.28
N SER A 201 6.06 19.08 -16.95
CA SER A 201 5.21 19.23 -15.77
C SER A 201 4.04 18.24 -15.83
N GLY A 202 3.89 17.38 -14.81
CA GLY A 202 2.81 16.40 -14.72
C GLY A 202 3.10 15.02 -15.33
N GLU A 203 4.31 14.78 -15.81
CA GLU A 203 4.68 13.45 -16.34
C GLU A 203 4.64 12.36 -15.25
N THR A 204 4.04 11.21 -15.55
CA THR A 204 4.09 10.05 -14.66
C THR A 204 5.51 9.48 -14.57
N VAL A 205 5.87 8.87 -13.44
CA VAL A 205 7.21 8.26 -13.27
C VAL A 205 7.46 7.13 -14.28
N LEU A 206 6.42 6.40 -14.67
CA LEU A 206 6.53 5.34 -15.67
C LEU A 206 6.85 5.89 -17.07
N ALA A 207 6.25 7.02 -17.46
CA ALA A 207 6.59 7.69 -18.72
C ALA A 207 8.04 8.18 -18.72
N PHE A 208 8.51 8.73 -17.59
CA PHE A 208 9.92 9.09 -17.42
C PHE A 208 10.85 7.87 -17.58
N ALA A 209 10.48 6.73 -17.02
CA ALA A 209 11.24 5.48 -17.17
C ALA A 209 11.30 5.00 -18.63
N LYS A 210 10.22 5.19 -19.40
CA LYS A 210 10.22 4.91 -20.85
C LYS A 210 11.12 5.87 -21.63
N ARG A 211 11.19 7.16 -21.25
CA ARG A 211 12.15 8.10 -21.85
C ARG A 211 13.59 7.72 -21.56
N CYS A 212 13.89 7.31 -20.32
CA CYS A 212 15.21 6.78 -19.96
C CYS A 212 15.54 5.51 -20.77
N GLU A 213 14.55 4.66 -21.00
CA GLU A 213 14.70 3.48 -21.86
C GLU A 213 15.02 3.85 -23.31
N ALA A 214 14.28 4.80 -23.90
CA ALA A 214 14.54 5.27 -25.25
C ALA A 214 15.93 5.90 -25.37
N ALA A 215 16.38 6.66 -24.36
CA ALA A 215 17.73 7.24 -24.33
C ALA A 215 18.83 6.17 -24.30
N ILE A 216 18.62 5.06 -23.57
CA ILE A 216 19.54 3.92 -23.57
C ILE A 216 19.53 3.19 -24.91
N GLN A 217 18.37 3.07 -25.56
CA GLN A 217 18.24 2.39 -26.86
C GLN A 217 18.79 3.23 -28.02
N GLY A 218 18.80 4.56 -27.90
CA GLY A 218 19.28 5.47 -28.94
C GLY A 218 20.80 5.66 -28.97
N SER A 219 21.54 5.21 -27.96
CA SER A 219 23.01 5.28 -27.91
C SER A 219 23.58 3.90 -27.58
N ASP A 220 24.27 3.31 -28.56
CA ASP A 220 24.94 2.03 -28.40
C ASP A 220 26.07 2.10 -27.37
N GLU A 221 26.70 3.27 -27.19
CA GLU A 221 27.73 3.50 -26.18
C GLU A 221 27.16 3.33 -24.76
N VAL A 222 26.00 3.95 -24.50
CA VAL A 222 25.32 3.86 -23.20
C VAL A 222 24.86 2.44 -22.95
N LYS A 223 24.30 1.78 -23.97
CA LYS A 223 23.84 0.38 -23.89
C LYS A 223 24.99 -0.58 -23.57
N ASN A 224 26.09 -0.51 -24.31
CA ASN A 224 27.27 -1.36 -24.10
C ASN A 224 27.90 -1.12 -22.71
N LYS A 225 27.90 0.13 -22.24
CA LYS A 225 28.35 0.46 -20.89
C LYS A 225 27.47 -0.18 -19.82
N ILE A 226 26.14 -0.10 -19.96
CA ILE A 226 25.19 -0.73 -19.03
C ILE A 226 25.35 -2.25 -19.03
N GLU A 227 25.50 -2.89 -20.19
CA GLU A 227 25.72 -4.33 -20.30
C GLU A 227 27.03 -4.75 -19.61
N SER A 228 28.11 -4.00 -19.81
CA SER A 228 29.39 -4.22 -19.13
C SER A 228 29.25 -4.11 -17.60
N MET A 229 28.48 -3.12 -17.12
CA MET A 229 28.24 -2.93 -15.68
C MET A 229 27.30 -3.98 -15.08
N LYS A 230 26.40 -4.56 -15.87
CA LYS A 230 25.59 -5.73 -15.48
C LYS A 230 26.48 -6.97 -15.33
N ALA A 231 27.39 -7.21 -16.27
CA ALA A 231 28.35 -8.31 -16.20
C ALA A 231 29.32 -8.16 -15.01
N ALA A 232 29.76 -6.93 -14.70
CA ALA A 232 30.59 -6.63 -13.53
C ALA A 232 29.83 -6.71 -12.19
N GLY A 233 28.51 -6.94 -12.19
CA GLY A 233 27.69 -6.99 -10.97
C GLY A 233 27.46 -5.62 -10.31
N THR A 234 27.78 -4.52 -10.99
CA THR A 234 27.51 -3.15 -10.51
C THR A 234 26.05 -2.74 -10.77
N LEU A 235 25.40 -3.37 -11.75
CA LEU A 235 23.97 -3.21 -12.06
C LEU A 235 23.21 -4.52 -11.89
N LEU A 236 21.88 -4.43 -11.71
CA LEU A 236 21.04 -5.62 -11.56
C LEU A 236 20.97 -6.38 -12.90
N PRO A 237 21.12 -7.71 -12.89
CA PRO A 237 21.02 -8.54 -14.10
C PRO A 237 19.54 -8.74 -14.48
N ILE A 238 18.90 -7.66 -14.94
CA ILE A 238 17.51 -7.63 -15.37
C ILE A 238 17.49 -7.33 -16.86
N GLN A 239 16.88 -8.23 -17.63
CA GLN A 239 16.60 -8.04 -19.04
C GLN A 239 15.19 -7.49 -19.18
N ARG A 240 15.06 -6.39 -19.92
CA ARG A 240 13.77 -5.89 -20.39
C ARG A 240 13.40 -6.72 -21.62
N GLY A 241 12.16 -7.20 -21.67
CA GLY A 241 11.68 -7.90 -22.85
C GLY A 241 11.83 -6.97 -24.05
N LYS A 242 12.42 -7.45 -25.14
CA LYS A 242 12.46 -6.70 -26.40
C LYS A 242 11.00 -6.45 -26.79
N SER A 243 10.62 -5.18 -27.01
CA SER A 243 9.43 -4.91 -27.80
C SER A 243 9.71 -5.50 -29.17
N VAL A 244 9.03 -6.61 -29.48
CA VAL A 244 8.97 -7.17 -30.84
C VAL A 244 8.25 -6.16 -31.72
#